data_AF-A0A963BPY2-F1
#
_entry.id   AF-A0A963BPY2-F1
#
_cell.length_a   1.000
_cell.length_b   1.000
_cell.length_c   1.000
_cell.angle_alpha   90.00
_cell.angle_beta   90.00
_cell.angle_gamma   90.00
#
_symmetry.space_group_name_H-M   'P 1'
#
loop_
_entity.id
_entity.type
_entity.pdbx_description
1 polymer ?
#
loop_
_entity_poly.entity_id
_entity_poly.type
_entity_poly.pdbx_seq_one_letter_code
_entity_poly.pdbx_strand_id
1 'polypeptide(L)'
;MKNVIALLALCLPFISLAGEYKTTLLVQTGVMSEHDLIVRNITDLGSNKTCLAFYVKTSGTSPVIRCYPAAAGYGAGLVQVGHIKADRIVIRKLDDTKNNMSCLVAYVGTPGTSPAVDCYANNQHSKDHMVEAGHLREGDLDLRRILDRGNLKTCLVAYVDTEGTSPSVNCYDSKADGRGGLHQASYLKEGDLVVRKILDMASGYACLVTYVSTVGTSSHLYCYQQ
;
A
#
# COMPACT_ATOMS: atom_id res chain seq x y z
N MET A 1 31.83 -22.55 -59.80
CA MET A 1 30.55 -22.32 -59.09
C MET A 1 30.86 -22.20 -57.60
N LYS A 2 31.02 -20.96 -57.13
CA LYS A 2 30.12 -20.28 -56.17
C LYS A 2 30.28 -20.76 -54.72
N ASN A 3 30.96 -19.88 -53.97
CA ASN A 3 30.61 -19.41 -52.62
C ASN A 3 30.55 -20.43 -51.49
N VAL A 4 31.49 -20.37 -50.54
CA VAL A 4 31.16 -20.14 -49.12
C VAL A 4 32.21 -19.23 -48.50
N ILE A 5 31.81 -17.99 -48.28
CA ILE A 5 32.44 -17.00 -47.40
C ILE A 5 31.87 -17.19 -46.00
N ALA A 6 32.69 -16.84 -45.00
CA ALA A 6 32.34 -16.54 -43.61
C ALA A 6 32.06 -17.71 -42.67
N LEU A 7 32.94 -17.88 -41.68
CA LEU A 7 32.56 -17.68 -40.27
C LEU A 7 33.82 -17.49 -39.40
N LEU A 8 34.49 -16.34 -39.58
CA LEU A 8 35.39 -15.77 -38.58
C LEU A 8 34.59 -14.68 -37.85
N ALA A 9 33.64 -15.13 -37.03
CA ALA A 9 32.84 -14.26 -36.18
C ALA A 9 33.26 -14.48 -34.72
N LEU A 10 34.18 -13.62 -34.28
CA LEU A 10 34.10 -12.93 -32.99
C LEU A 10 33.79 -13.84 -31.78
N CYS A 11 34.81 -14.55 -31.29
CA CYS A 11 34.92 -14.82 -29.86
C CYS A 11 35.26 -13.52 -29.13
N LEU A 12 34.30 -12.59 -29.07
CA LEU A 12 34.32 -11.51 -28.10
C LEU A 12 33.85 -12.13 -26.78
N PRO A 13 34.67 -12.15 -25.71
CA PRO A 13 34.10 -12.35 -24.39
C PRO A 13 33.10 -11.23 -24.20
N PHE A 14 31.83 -11.58 -24.01
CA PHE A 14 30.85 -10.66 -23.44
C PHE A 14 31.36 -10.30 -22.04
N ILE A 15 32.20 -9.28 -21.96
CA ILE A 15 32.44 -8.55 -20.74
C ILE A 15 31.07 -7.96 -20.42
N SER A 16 30.32 -8.67 -19.60
CA SER A 16 29.28 -8.07 -18.79
C SER A 16 29.93 -6.87 -18.09
N LEU A 17 29.75 -5.69 -18.67
CA LEU A 17 29.93 -4.44 -17.96
C LEU A 17 28.79 -4.43 -16.93
N ALA A 18 28.99 -5.14 -15.83
CA ALA A 18 28.27 -4.86 -14.61
C ALA A 18 28.53 -3.37 -14.36
N GLY A 19 27.52 -2.55 -14.64
CA GLY A 19 27.61 -1.11 -14.44
C GLY A 19 28.09 -0.85 -13.02
N GLU A 20 29.02 0.10 -12.87
CA GLU A 20 29.56 0.48 -11.57
C GLU A 20 28.41 0.65 -10.57
N TYR A 21 28.47 -0.13 -9.48
CA TYR A 21 27.56 0.03 -8.35
C TYR A 21 27.84 1.39 -7.72
N LYS A 22 27.18 2.44 -8.23
CA LYS A 22 27.18 3.75 -7.60
C LYS A 22 26.36 3.64 -6.33
N THR A 23 27.03 3.46 -5.19
CA THR A 23 26.43 3.60 -3.87
C THR A 23 25.80 4.97 -3.77
N THR A 24 24.49 5.06 -3.95
CA THR A 24 23.74 6.17 -3.41
C THR A 24 23.69 5.97 -1.90
N LEU A 25 24.10 7.00 -1.16
CA LEU A 25 24.24 6.92 0.29
C LEU A 25 22.84 6.76 0.89
N LEU A 26 22.48 5.55 1.31
CA LEU A 26 21.22 5.26 1.99
C LEU A 26 21.42 5.45 3.49
N VAL A 27 20.63 6.33 4.10
CA VAL A 27 20.73 6.63 5.54
C VAL A 27 19.39 6.38 6.20
N GLN A 28 19.40 5.61 7.28
CA GLN A 28 18.25 5.57 8.17
C GLN A 28 18.23 6.86 9.00
N THR A 29 17.20 7.68 8.80
CA THR A 29 17.12 9.02 9.39
C THR A 29 16.06 9.13 10.49
N GLY A 30 15.29 8.07 10.73
CA GLY A 30 14.30 8.05 11.81
C GLY A 30 13.67 6.67 12.03
N VAL A 31 13.09 6.50 13.22
CA VAL A 31 12.25 5.35 13.59
C VAL A 31 11.06 5.86 14.39
N MET A 32 9.87 5.39 14.04
CA MET A 32 8.66 5.52 14.82
C MET A 32 8.17 4.12 15.18
N SER A 33 7.76 3.93 16.43
CA SER A 33 7.20 2.67 16.92
C SER A 33 5.84 2.95 17.53
N GLU A 34 4.80 2.35 16.97
CA GLU A 34 3.41 2.50 17.38
C GLU A 34 2.85 1.11 17.74
N HIS A 35 3.02 0.73 19.01
CA HIS A 35 2.79 -0.64 19.48
C HIS A 35 3.58 -1.66 18.62
N ASP A 36 2.87 -2.45 17.82
CA ASP A 36 3.45 -3.50 16.98
C ASP A 36 3.87 -2.98 15.61
N LEU A 37 3.41 -1.80 15.17
CA LEU A 37 3.82 -1.20 13.90
C LEU A 37 5.14 -0.44 14.09
N ILE A 38 6.13 -0.75 13.28
CA ILE A 38 7.39 0.00 13.21
C ILE A 38 7.51 0.62 11.82
N VAL A 39 7.87 1.90 11.81
CA VAL A 39 8.15 2.66 10.59
C VAL A 39 9.57 3.18 10.66
N ARG A 40 10.40 2.76 9.72
CA ARG A 40 11.77 3.27 9.54
C ARG A 40 11.79 4.23 8.38
N ASN A 41 12.38 5.40 8.58
CA ASN A 41 12.66 6.31 7.49
C ASN A 41 14.04 6.05 6.91
N ILE A 42 14.10 5.86 5.59
CA ILE A 42 15.29 5.58 4.81
C ILE A 42 15.36 6.67 3.74
N THR A 43 16.39 7.49 3.77
CA THR A 43 16.56 8.55 2.80
C THR A 43 17.65 8.19 1.80
N ASP A 44 17.33 8.29 0.52
CA ASP A 44 18.29 8.16 -0.57
C ASP A 44 18.78 9.56 -0.96
N LEU A 45 20.03 9.85 -0.57
CA LEU A 45 20.65 11.15 -0.82
C LEU A 45 20.90 11.41 -2.31
N GLY A 46 21.08 10.35 -3.11
CA GLY A 46 21.39 10.48 -4.54
C GLY A 46 20.17 10.75 -5.42
N SER A 47 19.00 10.25 -5.03
CA SER A 47 17.75 10.42 -5.80
C SER A 47 16.77 11.45 -5.22
N ASN A 48 17.15 12.14 -4.14
CA ASN A 48 16.30 13.08 -3.40
C ASN A 48 14.91 12.47 -3.05
N LYS A 49 14.93 11.20 -2.62
CA LYS A 49 13.75 10.45 -2.19
C LYS A 49 13.85 10.17 -0.70
N THR A 50 12.71 10.21 -0.04
CA THR A 50 12.56 9.61 1.28
C THR A 50 11.64 8.41 1.16
N CYS A 51 11.98 7.34 1.86
CA CYS A 51 11.27 6.08 1.84
C CYS A 51 10.89 5.65 3.25
N LEU A 52 9.64 5.30 3.45
CA LEU A 52 9.15 4.74 4.71
C LEU A 52 9.04 3.23 4.55
N ALA A 53 9.76 2.49 5.38
CA ALA A 53 9.67 1.05 5.50
C ALA A 53 8.79 0.69 6.71
N PHE A 54 7.68 0.03 6.44
CA PHE A 54 6.66 -0.36 7.41
C PHE A 54 6.74 -1.87 7.65
N TYR A 55 6.74 -2.29 8.90
CA TYR A 55 6.65 -3.70 9.27
C TYR A 55 5.98 -3.86 10.63
N VAL A 56 5.36 -5.01 10.84
CA VAL A 56 4.77 -5.38 12.13
C VAL A 56 5.79 -6.19 12.90
N LYS A 57 5.88 -5.99 14.22
CA LYS A 57 6.82 -6.66 15.11
C LYS A 57 6.37 -8.10 15.44
N THR A 58 6.09 -8.89 14.41
CA THR A 58 5.76 -10.32 14.49
C THR A 58 6.66 -11.13 13.55
N SER A 59 6.74 -12.44 13.74
CA SER A 59 7.56 -13.31 12.88
C SER A 59 6.91 -13.51 11.51
N GLY A 60 7.72 -13.63 10.46
CA GLY A 60 7.23 -13.96 9.11
C GLY A 60 6.55 -12.80 8.37
N THR A 61 6.66 -11.58 8.86
CA THR A 61 6.13 -10.38 8.19
C THR A 61 7.10 -9.85 7.15
N SER A 62 6.62 -9.55 5.95
CA SER A 62 7.43 -8.82 4.97
C SER A 62 7.25 -7.32 5.17
N PRO A 63 8.34 -6.53 5.12
CA PRO A 63 8.21 -5.07 5.15
C PRO A 63 7.59 -4.57 3.84
N VAL A 64 6.82 -3.49 3.93
CA VAL A 64 6.37 -2.71 2.76
C VAL A 64 7.08 -1.38 2.75
N ILE A 65 7.58 -0.97 1.59
CA ILE A 65 8.25 0.33 1.42
C ILE A 65 7.42 1.25 0.51
N ARG A 66 7.35 2.52 0.90
CA ARG A 66 6.79 3.60 0.08
C ARG A 66 7.78 4.73 0.00
N CYS A 67 8.12 5.13 -1.22
CA CYS A 67 9.07 6.21 -1.49
C CYS A 67 8.37 7.36 -2.18
N TYR A 68 8.67 8.58 -1.76
CA TYR A 68 8.15 9.81 -2.34
C TYR A 68 9.23 10.90 -2.35
N PRO A 69 9.07 11.97 -3.15
CA PRO A 69 10.03 13.07 -3.19
C PRO A 69 10.25 13.68 -1.80
N ALA A 70 11.51 13.98 -1.47
CA ALA A 70 11.83 14.75 -0.28
C ALA A 70 11.59 16.25 -0.56
N ALA A 71 10.63 16.85 0.13
CA ALA A 71 10.21 18.23 -0.14
C ALA A 71 11.05 19.26 0.65
N ALA A 72 11.53 18.90 1.84
CA ALA A 72 12.24 19.80 2.75
C ALA A 72 13.57 19.21 3.26
N GLY A 73 14.39 18.70 2.33
CA GLY A 73 15.65 18.02 2.64
C GLY A 73 15.45 16.60 3.18
N TYR A 74 16.50 16.02 3.76
CA TYR A 74 16.54 14.60 4.14
C TYR A 74 15.80 14.30 5.45
N GLY A 75 15.11 13.17 5.52
CA GLY A 75 14.35 12.76 6.70
C GLY A 75 12.83 12.88 6.53
N ALA A 76 12.09 12.49 7.56
CA ALA A 76 10.64 12.52 7.63
C ALA A 76 10.21 12.99 9.02
N GLY A 77 9.15 13.80 9.08
CA GLY A 77 8.55 14.31 10.31
C GLY A 77 7.29 13.53 10.65
N LEU A 78 7.45 12.26 11.03
CA LEU A 78 6.34 11.32 11.22
C LEU A 78 5.55 11.58 12.50
N VAL A 79 4.24 11.70 12.37
CA VAL A 79 3.28 11.81 13.47
C VAL A 79 2.08 10.92 13.17
N GLN A 80 1.62 10.15 14.15
CA GLN A 80 0.33 9.47 14.03
C GLN A 80 -0.82 10.44 14.32
N VAL A 81 -1.75 10.56 13.38
CA VAL A 81 -2.86 11.52 13.45
C VAL A 81 -4.24 10.85 13.42
N GLY A 82 -4.30 9.54 13.17
CA GLY A 82 -5.54 8.76 13.20
C GLY A 82 -5.31 7.28 13.48
N HIS A 83 -6.27 6.65 14.15
CA HIS A 83 -6.23 5.24 14.51
C HIS A 83 -7.65 4.67 14.60
N ILE A 84 -7.88 3.53 13.97
CA ILE A 84 -9.09 2.72 14.05
C ILE A 84 -8.64 1.28 14.33
N LYS A 85 -9.26 0.64 15.33
CA LYS A 85 -9.08 -0.79 15.59
C LYS A 85 -10.45 -1.45 15.49
N ALA A 86 -10.60 -2.35 14.53
CA ALA A 86 -11.84 -3.06 14.30
C ALA A 86 -11.53 -4.54 14.09
N ASP A 87 -12.09 -5.38 14.96
CA ASP A 87 -11.81 -6.82 15.01
C ASP A 87 -10.28 -7.08 15.10
N ARG A 88 -9.71 -7.71 14.07
CA ARG A 88 -8.28 -8.03 13.97
C ARG A 88 -7.46 -6.95 13.27
N ILE A 89 -8.12 -6.06 12.52
CA ILE A 89 -7.47 -5.07 11.67
C ILE A 89 -7.23 -3.80 12.48
N VAL A 90 -6.01 -3.30 12.40
CA VAL A 90 -5.62 -1.98 12.88
C VAL A 90 -5.32 -1.09 11.68
N ILE A 91 -5.96 0.06 11.62
CA ILE A 91 -5.78 1.07 10.57
C ILE A 91 -5.23 2.32 11.23
N ARG A 92 -4.12 2.85 10.72
CA ARG A 92 -3.45 4.06 11.21
C ARG A 92 -3.26 5.05 10.08
N LYS A 93 -3.40 6.34 10.39
CA LYS A 93 -3.00 7.45 9.51
C LYS A 93 -1.75 8.09 10.10
N LEU A 94 -0.71 8.16 9.28
CA LEU A 94 0.58 8.73 9.62
C LEU A 94 0.87 9.90 8.68
N ASP A 95 1.21 11.04 9.25
CA ASP A 95 1.58 12.22 8.49
C ASP A 95 3.09 12.43 8.56
N ASP A 96 3.72 12.56 7.40
CA ASP A 96 5.06 13.12 7.25
C ASP A 96 4.94 14.62 7.04
N THR A 97 4.95 15.35 8.15
CA THR A 97 4.79 16.81 8.18
C THR A 97 5.93 17.54 7.47
N LYS A 98 7.10 16.90 7.35
CA LYS A 98 8.27 17.45 6.66
C LYS A 98 8.14 17.39 5.14
N ASN A 99 7.55 16.32 4.62
CA ASN A 99 7.47 16.07 3.18
C ASN A 99 6.04 16.19 2.61
N ASN A 100 5.11 16.70 3.41
CA ASN A 100 3.72 16.93 3.03
C ASN A 100 3.03 15.66 2.49
N MET A 101 3.24 14.54 3.18
CA MET A 101 2.72 13.23 2.80
C MET A 101 1.90 12.64 3.94
N SER A 102 0.82 11.97 3.58
CA SER A 102 0.00 11.17 4.49
C SER A 102 0.06 9.72 4.02
N CYS A 103 0.13 8.77 4.95
CA CYS A 103 0.09 7.35 4.65
C CYS A 103 -0.98 6.67 5.50
N LEU A 104 -1.90 5.96 4.84
CA LEU A 104 -2.84 5.07 5.51
C LEU A 104 -2.25 3.66 5.54
N VAL A 105 -2.12 3.13 6.74
CA VAL A 105 -1.52 1.82 7.02
C VAL A 105 -2.58 0.92 7.63
N ALA A 106 -2.85 -0.23 7.01
CA ALA A 106 -3.67 -1.28 7.59
C ALA A 106 -2.81 -2.50 7.88
N TYR A 107 -2.98 -3.13 9.04
CA TYR A 107 -2.26 -4.34 9.40
C TYR A 107 -3.03 -5.18 10.41
N VAL A 108 -2.61 -6.43 10.56
CA VAL A 108 -3.06 -7.33 11.61
C VAL A 108 -1.85 -7.77 12.45
N GLY A 109 -2.05 -7.97 13.75
CA GLY A 109 -0.97 -8.27 14.70
C GLY A 109 -0.56 -9.75 14.76
N THR A 110 -0.76 -10.51 13.67
CA THR A 110 -0.46 -11.95 13.62
C THR A 110 0.88 -12.25 12.96
N PRO A 111 1.50 -13.40 13.24
CA PRO A 111 2.61 -13.90 12.45
C PRO A 111 2.23 -14.10 10.98
N GLY A 112 3.19 -13.92 10.06
CA GLY A 112 3.01 -14.18 8.63
C GLY A 112 2.34 -13.06 7.84
N THR A 113 1.93 -11.97 8.48
CA THR A 113 1.12 -10.92 7.83
C THR A 113 1.89 -9.62 7.64
N SER A 114 1.81 -9.03 6.45
CA SER A 114 2.48 -7.78 6.11
C SER A 114 1.50 -6.61 6.25
N PRO A 115 1.97 -5.39 6.61
CA PRO A 115 1.12 -4.22 6.55
C PRO A 115 0.80 -3.89 5.08
N ALA A 116 -0.36 -3.28 4.83
CA ALA A 116 -0.68 -2.64 3.57
C ALA A 116 -0.65 -1.12 3.75
N VAL A 117 -0.06 -0.44 2.77
CA VAL A 117 0.20 1.00 2.86
C VAL A 117 -0.15 1.67 1.55
N ASP A 118 -0.88 2.77 1.65
CA ASP A 118 -1.03 3.72 0.56
C ASP A 118 -0.74 5.14 1.04
N CYS A 119 0.03 5.90 0.26
CA CYS A 119 0.50 7.23 0.62
C CYS A 119 0.07 8.25 -0.43
N TYR A 120 -0.36 9.43 0.03
CA TYR A 120 -0.91 10.49 -0.78
C TYR A 120 -0.56 11.86 -0.21
N ALA A 121 -0.57 12.88 -1.08
CA ALA A 121 -0.28 14.25 -0.70
C ALA A 121 -1.15 14.70 0.48
N ASN A 122 -0.50 15.29 1.48
CA ASN A 122 -1.18 15.89 2.63
C ASN A 122 -1.63 17.31 2.28
N ASN A 123 -2.92 17.57 2.37
CA ASN A 123 -3.51 18.88 2.30
C ASN A 123 -3.68 19.35 3.75
N GLN A 124 -2.65 20.05 4.27
CA GLN A 124 -2.55 20.54 5.66
C GLN A 124 -3.68 21.48 6.13
N HIS A 125 -4.72 21.66 5.32
CA HIS A 125 -5.80 22.61 5.53
C HIS A 125 -6.89 22.15 6.50
N SER A 126 -6.88 20.89 6.95
CA SER A 126 -7.94 20.38 7.82
C SER A 126 -7.42 19.43 8.91
N LYS A 127 -7.87 19.68 10.14
CA LYS A 127 -7.63 18.84 11.33
C LYS A 127 -8.57 17.64 11.41
N ASP A 128 -9.29 17.32 10.34
CA ASP A 128 -10.26 16.23 10.38
C ASP A 128 -9.59 14.88 10.58
N HIS A 129 -10.25 14.07 11.41
CA HIS A 129 -9.81 12.73 11.74
C HIS A 129 -10.27 11.72 10.69
N MET A 130 -9.55 10.60 10.66
CA MET A 130 -9.94 9.42 9.90
C MET A 130 -11.22 8.82 10.48
N VAL A 131 -12.20 8.49 9.63
CA VAL A 131 -13.50 7.91 10.03
C VAL A 131 -13.84 6.69 9.17
N GLU A 132 -14.30 5.61 9.80
CA GLU A 132 -14.93 4.50 9.06
C GLU A 132 -16.33 4.91 8.62
N ALA A 133 -16.55 5.01 7.32
CA ALA A 133 -17.78 5.50 6.70
C ALA A 133 -18.59 4.41 6.00
N GLY A 134 -18.12 3.15 6.06
CA GLY A 134 -18.83 2.02 5.50
C GLY A 134 -18.09 0.71 5.75
N HIS A 135 -18.86 -0.36 5.83
CA HIS A 135 -18.40 -1.72 6.05
C HIS A 135 -19.21 -2.67 5.17
N LEU A 136 -18.55 -3.62 4.52
CA LEU A 136 -19.16 -4.66 3.70
C LEU A 136 -18.49 -5.99 4.02
N ARG A 137 -19.29 -7.00 4.37
CA ARG A 137 -18.81 -8.35 4.60
C ARG A 137 -19.44 -9.31 3.59
N GLU A 138 -18.59 -10.01 2.86
CA GLU A 138 -18.99 -10.90 1.77
C GLU A 138 -18.26 -12.24 1.92
N GLY A 139 -18.86 -13.16 2.67
CA GLY A 139 -18.22 -14.42 3.04
C GLY A 139 -17.02 -14.18 3.97
N ASP A 140 -15.84 -14.59 3.52
CA ASP A 140 -14.55 -14.41 4.18
C ASP A 140 -13.91 -13.04 3.91
N LEU A 141 -14.45 -12.24 2.98
CA LEU A 141 -13.96 -10.89 2.73
C LEU A 141 -14.62 -9.87 3.66
N ASP A 142 -13.80 -9.10 4.37
CA ASP A 142 -14.14 -7.89 5.10
C ASP A 142 -13.59 -6.66 4.35
N LEU A 143 -14.46 -5.70 4.04
CA LEU A 143 -14.14 -4.46 3.36
C LEU A 143 -14.58 -3.25 4.18
N ARG A 144 -13.64 -2.35 4.44
CA ARG A 144 -13.89 -1.11 5.18
C ARG A 144 -13.60 0.10 4.31
N ARG A 145 -14.53 1.05 4.32
CA ARG A 145 -14.40 2.34 3.65
C ARG A 145 -14.00 3.39 4.66
N ILE A 146 -12.80 3.91 4.53
CA ILE A 146 -12.20 4.87 5.45
C ILE A 146 -12.13 6.23 4.77
N LEU A 147 -12.66 7.26 5.41
CA LEU A 147 -12.57 8.64 4.95
C LEU A 147 -11.44 9.35 5.67
N ASP A 148 -10.53 9.92 4.90
CA ASP A 148 -9.65 10.99 5.34
C ASP A 148 -10.15 12.31 4.77
N ARG A 149 -11.10 12.91 5.49
CA ARG A 149 -11.77 14.15 5.07
C ARG A 149 -10.79 15.29 4.92
N GLY A 150 -9.76 15.34 5.77
CA GLY A 150 -8.77 16.41 5.73
C GLY A 150 -7.98 16.44 4.42
N ASN A 151 -7.76 15.26 3.83
CA ASN A 151 -7.05 15.10 2.56
C ASN A 151 -7.96 14.89 1.36
N LEU A 152 -9.29 14.93 1.54
CA LEU A 152 -10.27 14.56 0.52
C LEU A 152 -9.97 13.19 -0.10
N LYS A 153 -9.56 12.23 0.73
CA LYS A 153 -9.30 10.85 0.30
C LYS A 153 -10.29 9.87 0.90
N THR A 154 -10.65 8.87 0.11
CA THR A 154 -11.35 7.67 0.55
C THR A 154 -10.40 6.49 0.34
N CYS A 155 -10.24 5.65 1.34
CA CYS A 155 -9.45 4.44 1.25
C CYS A 155 -10.33 3.21 1.47
N LEU A 156 -10.21 2.22 0.60
CA LEU A 156 -10.75 0.89 0.86
C LEU A 156 -9.68 0.01 1.47
N VAL A 157 -10.04 -0.64 2.57
CA VAL A 157 -9.23 -1.63 3.25
C VAL A 157 -9.93 -2.98 3.09
N ALA A 158 -9.32 -3.89 2.35
CA ALA A 158 -9.79 -5.26 2.21
C ALA A 158 -8.97 -6.20 3.09
N TYR A 159 -9.64 -7.15 3.72
CA TYR A 159 -9.03 -8.19 4.53
C TYR A 159 -9.81 -9.49 4.37
N VAL A 160 -9.11 -10.59 4.17
CA VAL A 160 -9.71 -11.92 4.15
C VAL A 160 -9.54 -12.51 5.54
N ASP A 161 -10.64 -12.80 6.22
CA ASP A 161 -10.67 -13.29 7.61
C ASP A 161 -10.32 -14.78 7.68
N THR A 162 -9.15 -15.12 7.14
CA THR A 162 -8.46 -16.40 7.32
C THR A 162 -7.11 -16.16 8.00
N GLU A 163 -6.57 -17.16 8.69
CA GLU A 163 -5.32 -17.01 9.43
C GLU A 163 -4.13 -16.70 8.48
N GLY A 164 -3.23 -15.82 8.91
CA GLY A 164 -2.00 -15.52 8.15
C GLY A 164 -2.18 -14.63 6.92
N THR A 165 -3.31 -13.95 6.76
CA THR A 165 -3.57 -13.06 5.62
C THR A 165 -3.15 -11.61 5.91
N SER A 166 -2.63 -10.94 4.89
CA SER A 166 -2.34 -9.51 4.92
C SER A 166 -3.54 -8.73 4.37
N PRO A 167 -3.86 -7.55 4.93
CA PRO A 167 -4.83 -6.66 4.31
C PRO A 167 -4.30 -6.09 3.00
N SER A 168 -5.17 -5.40 2.26
CA SER A 168 -4.82 -4.53 1.14
C SER A 168 -5.47 -3.17 1.31
N VAL A 169 -4.82 -2.12 0.80
CA VAL A 169 -5.27 -0.73 0.90
C VAL A 169 -5.16 -0.08 -0.47
N ASN A 170 -6.18 0.67 -0.87
CA ASN A 170 -6.11 1.60 -2.00
C ASN A 170 -6.90 2.87 -1.65
N CYS A 171 -6.26 4.02 -1.83
CA CYS A 171 -6.80 5.33 -1.56
C CYS A 171 -7.01 6.12 -2.86
N TYR A 172 -8.16 6.75 -2.98
CA TYR A 172 -8.57 7.54 -4.13
C TYR A 172 -9.28 8.83 -3.69
N ASP A 173 -9.53 9.72 -4.63
CA ASP A 173 -10.17 11.00 -4.34
C ASP A 173 -11.63 10.82 -3.88
N SER A 174 -11.97 11.50 -2.79
CA SER A 174 -13.33 11.58 -2.26
C SER A 174 -14.17 12.58 -3.03
N LYS A 175 -15.49 12.33 -3.09
CA LYS A 175 -16.48 13.34 -3.48
C LYS A 175 -17.09 13.96 -2.21
N ALA A 176 -17.16 15.29 -2.16
CA ALA A 176 -17.67 16.03 -1.00
C ALA A 176 -19.13 15.67 -0.63
N ASP A 177 -19.97 15.42 -1.63
CA ASP A 177 -21.41 15.15 -1.46
C ASP A 177 -21.80 13.71 -1.84
N GLY A 178 -20.83 12.79 -1.82
CA GLY A 178 -21.05 11.39 -2.15
C GLY A 178 -22.11 10.74 -1.26
N ARG A 179 -23.17 10.19 -1.86
CA ARG A 179 -24.19 9.40 -1.15
C ARG A 179 -24.10 7.93 -1.53
N GLY A 180 -24.38 7.06 -0.57
CA GLY A 180 -24.37 5.61 -0.76
C GLY A 180 -23.25 4.93 0.04
N GLY A 181 -23.19 3.61 -0.08
CA GLY A 181 -22.21 2.78 0.63
C GLY A 181 -21.42 1.89 -0.34
N LEU A 182 -20.82 0.85 0.24
CA LEU A 182 -20.19 -0.21 -0.51
C LEU A 182 -21.25 -1.20 -1.02
N HIS A 183 -21.12 -1.62 -2.27
CA HIS A 183 -22.03 -2.58 -2.89
C HIS A 183 -21.26 -3.58 -3.76
N GLN A 184 -21.49 -4.88 -3.59
CA GLN A 184 -20.95 -5.89 -4.49
C GLN A 184 -21.79 -5.96 -5.77
N ALA A 185 -21.25 -5.47 -6.88
CA ALA A 185 -21.92 -5.48 -8.18
C ALA A 185 -21.73 -6.79 -8.95
N SER A 186 -20.62 -7.49 -8.75
CA SER A 186 -20.34 -8.75 -9.44
C SER A 186 -19.42 -9.66 -8.63
N TYR A 187 -19.52 -10.96 -8.89
CA TYR A 187 -18.76 -11.99 -8.20
C TYR A 187 -18.40 -13.10 -9.19
N LEU A 188 -17.14 -13.52 -9.16
CA LEU A 188 -16.61 -14.68 -9.88
C LEU A 188 -15.88 -15.58 -8.87
N LYS A 189 -16.15 -16.88 -8.92
CA LYS A 189 -15.37 -17.89 -8.23
C LYS A 189 -15.03 -19.02 -9.19
N GLU A 190 -13.75 -19.27 -9.37
CA GLU A 190 -13.22 -20.35 -10.21
C GLU A 190 -12.22 -21.15 -9.39
N GLY A 191 -12.64 -22.33 -8.93
CA GLY A 191 -11.91 -23.08 -7.91
C GLY A 191 -11.78 -22.25 -6.62
N ASP A 192 -10.54 -22.03 -6.19
CA ASP A 192 -10.21 -21.26 -4.98
C ASP A 192 -10.04 -19.77 -5.25
N LEU A 193 -9.93 -19.35 -6.51
CA LEU A 193 -9.82 -17.95 -6.89
C LEU A 193 -11.18 -17.27 -6.76
N VAL A 194 -11.23 -16.19 -5.98
CA VAL A 194 -12.40 -15.33 -5.82
C VAL A 194 -12.08 -13.93 -6.33
N VAL A 195 -12.95 -13.40 -7.17
CA VAL A 195 -12.90 -12.02 -7.65
C VAL A 195 -14.24 -11.35 -7.39
N ARG A 196 -14.22 -10.22 -6.67
CA ARG A 196 -15.40 -9.41 -6.34
C ARG A 196 -15.25 -8.02 -6.94
N LYS A 197 -16.28 -7.55 -7.61
CA LYS A 197 -16.38 -6.15 -8.04
C LYS A 197 -17.21 -5.39 -7.02
N ILE A 198 -16.58 -4.44 -6.35
CA ILE A 198 -17.17 -3.62 -5.30
C ILE A 198 -17.31 -2.20 -5.82
N LEU A 199 -18.48 -1.60 -5.65
CA LEU A 199 -18.74 -0.21 -5.98
C LEU A 199 -18.73 0.60 -4.69
N ASP A 200 -17.92 1.64 -4.65
CA ASP A 200 -18.08 2.74 -3.71
C ASP A 200 -19.01 3.76 -4.36
N MET A 201 -20.30 3.65 -4.04
CA MET A 201 -21.33 4.49 -4.65
C MET A 201 -21.17 5.97 -4.28
N ALA A 202 -20.64 6.26 -3.09
CA ALA A 202 -20.43 7.63 -2.64
C ALA A 202 -19.29 8.31 -3.41
N SER A 203 -18.19 7.61 -3.66
CA SER A 203 -17.04 8.19 -4.36
C SER A 203 -17.09 7.98 -5.89
N GLY A 204 -17.94 7.06 -6.38
CA GLY A 204 -18.03 6.72 -7.81
C GLY A 204 -16.85 5.90 -8.32
N TYR A 205 -16.30 5.05 -7.46
CA TYR A 205 -15.21 4.13 -7.79
C TYR A 205 -15.70 2.70 -7.86
N ALA A 206 -15.09 1.90 -8.72
CA ALA A 206 -15.23 0.46 -8.74
C ALA A 206 -13.87 -0.15 -8.37
N CYS A 207 -13.90 -1.16 -7.51
CA CYS A 207 -12.72 -1.85 -7.04
C CYS A 207 -12.86 -3.35 -7.28
N LEU A 208 -11.87 -3.92 -7.94
CA LEU A 208 -11.72 -5.36 -8.07
C LEU A 208 -10.91 -5.85 -6.87
N VAL A 209 -11.52 -6.74 -6.10
CA VAL A 209 -10.87 -7.42 -4.98
C VAL A 209 -10.69 -8.87 -5.38
N THR A 210 -9.44 -9.31 -5.41
CA THR A 210 -9.07 -10.69 -5.75
C THR A 210 -8.34 -11.34 -4.59
N TYR A 211 -8.66 -12.60 -4.34
CA TYR A 211 -8.00 -13.41 -3.33
C TYR A 211 -8.22 -14.89 -3.60
N VAL A 212 -7.40 -15.73 -2.97
CA VAL A 212 -7.62 -17.18 -2.94
C VAL A 212 -8.28 -17.49 -1.59
N SER A 213 -9.35 -18.29 -1.56
CA SER A 213 -10.09 -18.62 -0.33
C SER A 213 -9.44 -19.80 0.40
N THR A 214 -8.15 -19.64 0.74
CA THR A 214 -7.37 -20.61 1.53
C THR A 214 -6.68 -19.90 2.70
N VAL A 215 -6.01 -20.66 3.56
CA VAL A 215 -5.28 -20.10 4.70
C VAL A 215 -4.00 -19.43 4.21
N GLY A 216 -3.71 -18.24 4.72
CA GLY A 216 -2.49 -17.48 4.42
C GLY A 216 -2.52 -16.66 3.12
N THR A 217 -3.61 -16.68 2.37
CA THR A 217 -3.73 -15.98 1.09
C THR A 217 -4.34 -14.59 1.25
N SER A 218 -3.54 -13.58 0.93
CA SER A 218 -3.91 -12.17 1.12
C SER A 218 -4.77 -11.65 -0.01
N SER A 219 -5.63 -10.67 0.27
CA SER A 219 -6.34 -9.94 -0.78
C SER A 219 -5.42 -9.01 -1.56
N HIS A 220 -5.78 -8.78 -2.82
CA HIS A 220 -5.30 -7.65 -3.62
C HIS A 220 -6.47 -6.82 -4.09
N LEU A 221 -6.24 -5.51 -4.20
CA LEU A 221 -7.29 -4.55 -4.48
C LEU A 221 -6.80 -3.56 -5.54
N TYR A 222 -7.63 -3.37 -6.56
CA TYR A 222 -7.39 -2.41 -7.64
C TYR A 222 -8.66 -1.58 -7.86
N CYS A 223 -8.56 -0.27 -7.68
CA CYS A 223 -9.68 0.65 -7.85
C CYS A 223 -9.50 1.51 -9.09
N TYR A 224 -10.61 1.84 -9.73
CA TYR A 224 -10.70 2.75 -10.86
C TYR A 224 -11.99 3.56 -10.80
N GLN A 225 -11.97 4.75 -11.38
CA GLN A 225 -13.15 5.60 -11.48
C GLN A 225 -14.15 4.97 -12.47
N GLN A 226 -15.43 4.95 -12.10
CA GLN A 226 -16.52 4.47 -12.96
C GLN A 226 -16.78 5.42 -14.13
#